data_AF-A0AAV5WJD7-F1
#
_entry.id   AF-A0AAV5WJD7-F1
#
_cell.length_a   1.000
_cell.length_b   1.000
_cell.length_c   1.000
_cell.angle_alpha   90.00
_cell.angle_beta   90.00
_cell.angle_gamma   90.00
#
_symmetry.space_group_name_H-M   'P 1'
#
loop_
_entity.id
_entity.type
_entity.pdbx_description
1 polymer ?
#
loop_
_entity_poly.entity_id
_entity_poly.type
_entity_poly.pdbx_seq_one_letter_code
_entity_poly.pdbx_strand_id
1 'polypeptide(L)'
;LGAATCRFRTVNATDGESEWKGSERPELTQIYPPNESLQIRYSRNCKLCQTLNPQIRSVFSSCGHIVCMPCADQLPLVGTNGKRCPLCRKRGEVVRIFEDLIEDGIGITLMEMLNTLVQDFLKRIKSSEI
;
A
#
# COMPACT_ATOMS: atom_id res chain seq x y z
N LEU A 1 14.93 -6.48 -3.23
CA LEU A 1 13.96 -6.14 -2.16
C LEU A 1 13.23 -4.87 -2.59
N GLY A 2 12.18 -5.02 -3.39
CA GLY A 2 11.48 -3.91 -4.06
C GLY A 2 10.65 -3.06 -3.11
N ALA A 3 10.60 -1.76 -3.36
CA ALA A 3 9.87 -0.79 -2.54
C ALA A 3 8.44 -0.62 -3.09
N ALA A 4 7.45 -1.23 -2.43
CA ALA A 4 6.05 -0.98 -2.74
C ALA A 4 5.68 0.47 -2.35
N THR A 5 5.39 1.32 -3.34
CA THR A 5 4.85 2.66 -3.10
C THR A 5 3.32 2.60 -3.17
N CYS A 6 2.68 2.89 -2.04
CA CYS A 6 1.23 2.76 -1.91
C CYS A 6 0.56 4.10 -2.19
N ARG A 7 -0.11 4.23 -3.34
CA ARG A 7 -0.92 5.41 -3.69
C ARG A 7 -2.34 5.21 -3.17
N PHE A 8 -2.71 5.94 -2.12
CA PHE A 8 -4.07 5.88 -1.58
C PHE A 8 -4.99 6.81 -2.36
N ARG A 9 -6.04 6.26 -2.98
CA ARG A 9 -7.20 7.03 -3.46
C ARG A 9 -8.39 6.67 -2.59
N THR A 10 -8.87 7.62 -1.79
CA THR A 10 -10.17 7.50 -1.12
C THR A 10 -11.18 8.31 -1.91
N VAL A 11 -12.18 7.65 -2.48
CA VAL A 11 -13.40 8.32 -2.95
C VAL A 11 -14.48 8.04 -1.91
N ASN A 12 -15.00 9.07 -1.25
CA ASN A 12 -16.25 8.96 -0.52
C ASN A 12 -17.34 9.64 -1.34
N ALA A 13 -18.38 8.88 -1.63
CA ALA A 13 -19.58 9.31 -2.34
C ALA A 13 -20.55 9.88 -1.32
N THR A 14 -20.59 11.20 -1.22
CA THR A 14 -21.74 12.06 -0.88
C THR A 14 -21.12 13.41 -0.58
N ASP A 15 -21.33 14.38 -1.46
CA ASP A 15 -21.49 15.81 -1.18
C ASP A 15 -21.59 16.48 -2.56
N GLY A 16 -22.55 17.41 -2.70
CA GLY A 16 -22.89 18.05 -3.97
C GLY A 16 -21.70 18.72 -4.65
N GLU A 17 -21.91 19.11 -5.91
CA GLU A 17 -20.96 19.84 -6.76
C GLU A 17 -20.62 21.23 -6.16
N SER A 18 -19.94 21.28 -5.03
CA SER A 18 -19.26 22.49 -4.60
C SER A 18 -17.91 22.49 -5.31
N GLU A 19 -17.89 23.22 -6.42
CA GLU A 19 -16.72 23.69 -7.14
C GLU A 19 -15.55 23.93 -6.18
N TRP A 20 -14.51 23.11 -6.31
CA TRP A 20 -13.30 23.19 -5.50
C TRP A 20 -12.58 24.50 -5.87
N LYS A 21 -12.88 25.59 -5.17
CA LYS A 21 -12.10 26.83 -5.26
C LYS A 21 -10.75 26.55 -4.63
N GLY A 22 -9.81 26.12 -5.47
CA GLY A 22 -8.48 25.68 -5.07
C GLY A 22 -7.86 26.68 -4.11
N SER A 23 -7.74 26.28 -2.83
CA SER A 23 -6.78 26.92 -1.95
C SER A 23 -5.42 26.64 -2.56
N GLU A 24 -4.73 27.70 -2.98
CA GLU A 24 -3.42 27.65 -3.63
C GLU A 24 -2.55 26.58 -2.95
N ARG A 25 -2.17 25.57 -3.73
CA ARG A 25 -1.18 24.59 -3.31
C ARG A 25 0.06 25.42 -2.93
N PRO A 26 0.58 25.36 -1.69
CA PRO A 26 1.80 26.06 -1.37
C PRO A 26 2.87 25.59 -2.36
N GLU A 27 3.44 26.55 -3.07
CA GLU A 27 4.49 26.33 -4.05
C GLU A 27 5.64 25.63 -3.33
N LEU A 28 5.88 24.35 -3.63
CA LEU A 28 6.93 23.55 -3.01
C LEU A 28 8.28 24.04 -3.57
N THR A 29 8.74 25.21 -3.11
CA THR A 29 10.01 25.84 -3.53
C THR A 29 11.22 25.36 -2.73
N GLN A 30 11.13 24.20 -2.08
CA GLN A 30 12.29 23.55 -1.47
C GLN A 30 12.62 22.26 -2.24
N ILE A 31 13.52 22.41 -3.20
CA ILE A 31 14.17 21.30 -3.90
C ILE A 31 15.00 20.55 -2.87
N TYR A 32 14.49 19.42 -2.39
CA TYR A 32 15.28 18.48 -1.59
C TYR A 32 16.48 18.02 -2.44
N PRO A 33 17.70 17.98 -1.89
CA PRO A 33 18.87 17.52 -2.64
C PRO A 33 18.64 16.09 -3.16
N PRO A 34 19.12 15.76 -4.38
CA PRO A 34 18.86 14.48 -5.05
C PRO A 34 19.77 13.38 -4.51
N ASN A 35 19.65 13.07 -3.23
CA ASN A 35 20.40 12.00 -2.60
C ASN A 35 19.72 11.66 -1.28
N GLU A 36 19.31 10.39 -1.18
CA GLU A 36 18.46 9.82 -0.15
C GLU A 36 17.00 10.24 -0.29
N SER A 37 16.31 9.48 -1.14
CA SER A 37 14.88 9.22 -1.01
C SER A 37 14.54 9.14 0.49
N LEU A 38 13.92 10.19 1.03
CA LEU A 38 13.26 10.16 2.34
C LEU A 38 12.04 9.25 2.22
N GLN A 39 12.27 7.98 1.88
CA GLN A 39 11.33 6.90 2.05
C GLN A 39 11.13 6.80 3.55
N ILE A 40 10.27 7.67 4.09
CA ILE A 40 9.68 7.47 5.40
C ILE A 40 9.01 6.10 5.28
N ARG A 41 9.69 5.07 5.78
CA ARG A 41 9.18 3.71 5.77
C ARG A 41 8.07 3.69 6.82
N TYR A 42 6.86 4.03 6.40
CA TYR A 42 5.70 3.93 7.26
C TYR A 42 5.56 2.48 7.70
N SER A 43 5.57 2.26 9.02
CA SER A 43 5.37 0.93 9.57
C SER A 43 4.04 0.37 9.08
N ARG A 44 4.08 -0.83 8.49
CA ARG A 44 2.86 -1.56 8.10
C ARG A 44 2.20 -2.26 9.28
N ASN A 45 2.80 -2.18 10.46
CA ASN A 45 2.33 -2.88 11.64
C ASN A 45 0.92 -2.41 12.04
N CYS A 46 -0.01 -3.35 12.24
CA CYS A 46 -1.29 -3.04 12.84
C CYS A 46 -1.10 -2.64 14.30
N LYS A 47 -1.53 -1.43 14.66
CA LYS A 47 -1.38 -0.91 16.04
C LYS A 47 -2.23 -1.62 17.10
N LEU A 48 -3.11 -2.54 16.70
CA LEU A 48 -3.98 -3.30 17.61
C LEU A 48 -3.42 -4.70 17.89
N CYS A 49 -3.24 -5.52 16.86
CA CYS A 49 -2.75 -6.89 17.01
C CYS A 49 -1.23 -7.04 16.83
N GLN A 50 -0.53 -5.94 16.50
CA GLN A 50 0.92 -5.89 16.29
C GLN A 50 1.44 -6.80 15.15
N THR A 51 0.55 -7.28 14.28
CA THR A 51 0.95 -7.98 13.06
C THR A 51 1.76 -7.03 12.18
N LEU A 52 3.03 -7.38 11.93
CA LEU A 52 4.00 -6.53 11.24
C LEU A 52 3.59 -6.13 9.82
N ASN A 53 2.97 -7.05 9.09
CA ASN A 53 2.56 -6.84 7.71
C ASN A 53 1.25 -7.59 7.41
N PRO A 54 0.09 -7.06 7.84
CA PRO A 54 -1.20 -7.68 7.53
C PRO A 54 -1.48 -7.59 6.02
N GLN A 55 -1.97 -8.69 5.46
CA GLN A 55 -2.31 -8.84 4.03
C GLN A 55 -3.41 -7.86 3.60
N ILE A 56 -4.43 -7.68 4.45
CA ILE A 56 -5.55 -6.79 4.18
C ILE A 56 -5.62 -5.74 5.28
N ARG A 57 -5.58 -4.47 4.87
CA ARG A 57 -5.68 -3.31 5.75
C ARG A 57 -6.95 -2.54 5.47
N SER A 58 -7.40 -1.79 6.46
CA SER A 58 -8.55 -0.91 6.39
C SER A 58 -8.26 0.42 7.05
N VAL A 59 -8.88 1.48 6.55
CA VAL A 59 -8.79 2.84 7.07
C VAL A 59 -10.13 3.29 7.64
N PHE A 60 -10.08 4.02 8.76
CA PHE A 60 -11.23 4.78 9.25
C PHE A 60 -11.35 6.08 8.45
N SER A 61 -12.36 6.19 7.59
CA SER A 61 -12.48 7.27 6.61
C SER A 61 -12.51 8.68 7.22
N SER A 62 -13.02 8.82 8.45
CA SER A 62 -13.10 10.12 9.15
C SER A 62 -11.80 10.59 9.81
N CYS A 63 -10.78 9.73 9.92
CA CYS A 63 -9.56 10.07 10.66
C CYS A 63 -8.26 9.56 10.07
N GLY A 64 -8.30 8.73 9.03
CA GLY A 64 -7.10 8.23 8.34
C GLY A 64 -6.31 7.17 9.10
N HIS A 65 -6.74 6.77 10.30
CA HIS A 65 -6.06 5.71 11.06
C HIS A 65 -6.26 4.34 10.40
N ILE A 66 -5.16 3.60 10.25
CA ILE A 66 -5.12 2.32 9.55
C ILE A 66 -4.95 1.17 10.55
N VAL A 67 -5.73 0.10 10.35
CA VAL A 67 -5.65 -1.16 11.09
C VAL A 67 -5.75 -2.33 10.11
N CYS A 68 -5.52 -3.57 10.55
CA CYS A 68 -5.80 -4.73 9.71
C CYS A 68 -7.32 -4.99 9.64
N MET A 69 -7.78 -5.57 8.54
CA MET A 69 -9.22 -5.85 8.34
C MET A 69 -9.82 -6.74 9.45
N PRO A 70 -9.15 -7.82 9.92
CA PRO A 70 -9.70 -8.64 11.00
C PRO A 70 -9.92 -7.86 12.32
N CYS A 71 -9.00 -6.98 12.68
CA CYS A 71 -9.18 -6.12 13.85
C CYS A 71 -10.31 -5.11 13.65
N ALA A 72 -10.47 -4.60 12.43
CA ALA A 72 -11.57 -3.68 12.14
C ALA A 72 -12.93 -4.39 12.19
N ASP A 73 -13.01 -5.65 11.74
CA ASP A 73 -14.24 -6.45 11.76
C ASP A 73 -14.71 -6.79 13.17
N GLN A 74 -13.77 -7.07 14.09
CA GLN A 74 -14.08 -7.34 15.49
C GLN A 74 -14.59 -6.12 16.27
N LEU A 75 -14.42 -4.91 15.75
CA LEU A 75 -14.91 -3.71 16.43
C LEU A 75 -16.44 -3.64 16.38
N PRO A 76 -17.09 -3.25 17.49
CA PRO A 76 -18.53 -3.13 17.55
C PRO A 76 -19.02 -1.99 16.65
N LEU A 77 -20.17 -2.21 16.01
CA LEU A 77 -20.91 -1.16 15.31
C LEU A 77 -21.47 -0.17 16.34
N VAL A 78 -21.46 1.12 16.01
CA VAL A 78 -22.03 2.17 16.86
C VAL A 78 -23.25 2.76 16.17
N GLY A 79 -24.41 2.16 16.46
CA GLY A 79 -25.67 2.49 15.79
C GLY A 79 -25.67 2.06 14.32
N THR A 80 -26.33 2.84 13.47
CA THR A 80 -26.43 2.60 12.02
C THR A 80 -25.25 3.16 11.21
N ASN A 81 -24.35 3.95 11.84
CA ASN A 81 -23.47 4.90 11.13
C ASN A 81 -21.96 4.56 11.24
N GLY A 82 -21.61 3.27 11.32
CA GLY A 82 -20.21 2.81 11.28
C GLY A 82 -19.58 2.48 12.64
N LYS A 83 -18.24 2.49 12.69
CA LYS A 83 -17.44 2.05 13.85
C LYS A 83 -16.70 3.23 14.49
N ARG A 84 -16.26 3.08 15.75
CA ARG A 84 -15.33 4.04 16.38
C ARG A 84 -13.90 3.61 16.12
N CYS A 85 -13.09 4.56 15.63
CA CYS A 85 -11.65 4.35 15.51
C CYS A 85 -11.06 4.04 16.90
N PRO A 86 -10.35 2.93 17.10
CA PRO A 86 -9.78 2.59 18.40
C PRO A 86 -8.60 3.48 18.79
N LEU A 87 -8.00 4.20 17.83
CA LEU A 87 -6.85 5.07 18.07
C LEU A 87 -7.25 6.50 18.49
N CYS A 88 -8.28 7.09 17.87
CA CYS A 88 -8.70 8.47 18.17
C CYS A 88 -10.19 8.63 18.49
N ARG A 89 -10.95 7.54 18.53
CA ARG A 89 -12.39 7.46 18.90
C ARG A 89 -13.36 8.21 17.98
N LYS A 90 -12.89 8.86 16.91
CA LYS A 90 -13.76 9.41 15.86
C LYS A 90 -14.62 8.30 15.26
N ARG A 91 -15.90 8.60 15.05
CA ARG A 91 -16.85 7.71 14.36
C ARG A 91 -16.60 7.79 12.86
N GLY A 92 -16.73 6.69 12.15
CA GLY A 92 -16.61 6.66 10.70
C GLY A 92 -16.77 5.27 10.12
N GLU A 93 -16.80 5.23 8.80
CA GLU A 93 -16.81 3.98 8.06
C GLU A 93 -15.41 3.36 8.03
N VAL A 94 -15.40 2.04 7.93
CA VAL A 94 -14.18 1.26 7.74
C VAL A 94 -14.12 0.87 6.27
N VAL A 95 -13.13 1.40 5.56
CA VAL A 95 -12.94 1.17 4.13
C VAL A 95 -11.72 0.29 3.94
N ARG A 96 -11.85 -0.78 3.15
CA ARG A 96 -10.71 -1.64 2.76
C ARG A 96 -9.74 -0.87 1.88
N ILE A 97 -8.46 -1.04 2.14
CA ILE A 97 -7.37 -0.51 1.34
C ILE A 97 -6.98 -1.57 0.30
N PHE A 98 -6.87 -1.16 -0.96
CA PHE A 98 -6.31 -1.97 -2.04
C PHE A 98 -4.86 -1.56 -2.26
N GLU A 99 -3.98 -2.56 -2.25
CA GLU A 99 -2.55 -2.38 -2.46
C GLU A 99 -2.17 -3.28 -3.62
N ASP A 100 -1.98 -2.67 -4.78
CA ASP A 100 -1.48 -3.40 -5.94
C ASP A 100 0.03 -3.56 -5.80
N LEU A 101 0.51 -4.78 -5.93
CA LEU A 101 1.93 -5.02 -6.15
C LEU A 101 2.22 -4.52 -7.56
N ILE A 102 2.92 -3.39 -7.67
CA ILE A 102 3.50 -2.97 -8.93
C ILE A 102 4.63 -3.96 -9.19
N GLU A 103 4.40 -4.90 -10.10
CA GLU A 103 5.47 -5.68 -10.71
C GLU A 103 6.29 -4.73 -11.58
N ASP A 104 7.24 -4.02 -10.96
CA ASP A 104 8.34 -3.44 -11.70
C ASP A 104 8.94 -4.61 -12.49
N GLY A 105 8.93 -4.57 -13.82
CA GLY A 105 9.32 -5.67 -14.74
C GLY A 105 10.74 -6.25 -14.56
N ILE A 106 11.42 -5.88 -13.48
CA ILE A 106 12.67 -6.42 -12.96
C ILE A 106 12.48 -7.85 -12.43
N GLY A 107 11.31 -8.18 -11.85
CA GLY A 107 11.04 -9.53 -11.30
C GLY A 107 10.89 -10.62 -12.36
N ILE A 108 10.22 -10.28 -13.47
CA ILE A 108 9.96 -11.19 -14.59
C ILE A 108 11.26 -11.45 -15.37
N THR A 109 12.03 -10.38 -15.64
CA THR A 109 13.32 -10.48 -16.34
C THR A 109 14.34 -11.31 -15.59
N LEU A 110 14.42 -11.25 -14.25
CA LEU A 110 15.35 -12.10 -13.48
C LEU A 110 15.02 -13.59 -13.60
N MET A 111 13.74 -13.96 -13.55
CA MET A 111 13.33 -15.37 -13.70
C MET A 111 13.53 -15.86 -15.13
N GLU A 112 13.25 -15.03 -16.13
CA GLU A 112 13.53 -15.33 -17.55
C GLU A 112 15.03 -15.43 -17.83
N MET A 113 15.85 -14.54 -17.26
CA MET A 113 17.31 -14.57 -17.35
C MET A 113 17.90 -15.80 -16.67
N LEU A 114 17.40 -16.20 -15.50
CA LEU A 114 17.82 -17.44 -14.86
C LEU A 114 17.42 -18.66 -15.68
N ASN A 115 16.19 -18.70 -16.21
CA ASN A 115 15.73 -19.82 -17.03
C ASN A 115 16.57 -19.96 -18.30
N THR A 116 16.82 -18.87 -19.03
CA THR A 116 17.69 -18.87 -20.22
C THR A 116 19.11 -19.34 -19.91
N LEU A 117 19.73 -18.88 -18.82
CA LEU A 117 21.04 -19.36 -18.39
C LEU A 117 21.05 -20.86 -18.07
N VAL A 118 20.02 -21.36 -17.38
CA VAL A 118 19.89 -22.80 -17.07
C VAL A 118 19.74 -23.61 -18.36
N GLN A 119 18.90 -23.17 -19.30
CA GLN A 119 18.72 -23.88 -20.57
C GLN A 119 20.01 -23.92 -21.40
N ASP A 120 20.77 -22.83 -21.45
CA ASP A 120 22.03 -22.79 -22.19
C ASP A 120 23.13 -23.64 -21.54
N PHE A 121 23.16 -23.70 -20.21
CA PHE A 121 24.04 -24.63 -19.49
C PHE A 121 23.69 -26.09 -19.79
N LEU A 122 22.40 -26.45 -19.77
CA LEU A 122 21.94 -27.80 -20.09
C LEU A 122 22.23 -28.20 -21.55
N LYS A 123 22.12 -27.27 -22.49
CA LYS A 123 22.52 -27.51 -23.89
C LYS A 123 24.02 -27.78 -24.02
N ARG A 124 24.86 -27.07 -23.26
CA ARG A 124 26.32 -27.28 -23.26
C ARG A 124 26.70 -28.66 -22.70
N ILE A 125 26.05 -29.11 -21.62
CA ILE A 125 26.27 -30.46 -21.08
C ILE A 125 25.89 -31.53 -22.11
N LYS A 126 24.73 -31.40 -22.75
CA LYS A 126 24.27 -32.35 -23.78
C LYS A 126 25.15 -32.36 -25.04
N SER A 127 25.83 -31.26 -25.34
CA SER A 127 26.75 -31.15 -26.48
C SER A 127 28.14 -31.71 -26.20
N SER A 128 28.49 -31.98 -24.93
CA SER A 128 29.79 -32.55 -24.54
C SER A 128 29.77 -34.08 -24.39
N GLU A 129 28.61 -34.72 -24.58
CA GLU A 129 28.43 -36.18 -24.52
C GLU A 129 28.41 -36.86 -25.91
N ILE A 130 28.85 -36.17 -26.97
CA ILE A 130 28.99 -36.69 -28.35
C ILE A 130 30.47 -36.71 -28.76
#